data_AF-A0A2V6GN22-F1
#
_entry.id   AF-A0A2V6GN22-F1
#
_cell.length_a   1.000
_cell.length_b   1.000
_cell.length_c   1.000
_cell.angle_alpha   90.00
_cell.angle_beta   90.00
_cell.angle_gamma   90.00
#
_symmetry.space_group_name_H-M   'P 1'
#
loop_
_entity.id
_entity.type
_entity.pdbx_description
1 polymer ?
#
loop_
_entity_poly.entity_id
_entity_poly.type
_entity_poly.pdbx_seq_one_letter_code
_entity_poly.pdbx_strand_id
1 'polypeptide(L)' 'NANAVIEAVVRARPPTAKGRYLEGVTISATMSPGVRIDPSPYLSGV' A
#
# COMPACT_ATOMS: atom_id res chain seq x y z
N ASN A 1 1.73 -7.77 -10.82
CA ASN A 1 0.81 -8.31 -9.78
C ASN A 1 0.79 -7.45 -8.52
N ALA A 2 1.85 -7.42 -7.69
CA ALA A 2 1.83 -6.63 -6.44
C ALA A 2 1.51 -5.13 -6.64
N ASN A 3 2.14 -4.48 -7.63
CA ASN A 3 1.87 -3.08 -7.94
C ASN A 3 0.41 -2.80 -8.30
N ALA A 4 -0.24 -3.70 -9.06
CA ALA A 4 -1.65 -3.55 -9.45
C ALA A 4 -2.59 -3.64 -8.24
N VAL A 5 -2.26 -4.49 -7.26
CA VAL A 5 -3.02 -4.58 -6.00
C VAL A 5 -2.85 -3.30 -5.19
N ILE A 6 -1.62 -2.79 -5.08
CA ILE A 6 -1.34 -1.55 -4.35
C ILE A 6 -2.10 -0.38 -5.00
N GLU A 7 -2.08 -0.27 -6.32
CA GLU A 7 -2.76 0.78 -7.07
C GLU A 7 -4.30 0.69 -6.93
N ALA A 8 -4.87 -0.52 -6.95
CA ALA A 8 -6.29 -0.71 -6.71
C ALA A 8 -6.72 -0.24 -5.32
N VAL A 9 -5.90 -0.51 -4.29
CA VAL A 9 -6.16 -0.06 -2.92
C VAL A 9 -6.04 1.47 -2.82
N VAL A 10 -5.03 2.08 -3.43
CA VAL A 10 -4.89 3.55 -3.47
C VAL A 10 -6.09 4.21 -4.13
N ARG A 11 -6.57 3.65 -5.24
CA ARG A 11 -7.75 4.15 -5.96
C ARG A 11 -9.05 3.96 -5.17
N ALA A 12 -9.13 2.94 -4.33
CA ALA A 12 -10.26 2.70 -3.46
C ALA A 12 -10.33 3.65 -2.24
N ARG A 13 -9.38 4.60 -2.11
CA ARG A 13 -9.38 5.59 -1.03
C ARG A 13 -10.68 6.40 -1.03
N PRO A 14 -11.45 6.38 0.07
CA PRO A 14 -12.66 7.19 0.18
C PRO A 14 -12.30 8.68 0.35
N PRO A 15 -13.10 9.60 -0.20
CA PRO A 15 -12.83 11.04 -0.17
C PRO A 15 -12.87 11.66 1.24
N THR A 16 -13.44 10.94 2.22
CA THR A 16 -13.48 11.35 3.63
C THR A 16 -12.19 10.98 4.39
N ALA A 17 -11.32 10.14 3.84
CA ALA A 17 -10.08 9.72 4.49
C ALA A 17 -9.04 10.85 4.45
N LYS A 18 -8.90 11.56 5.58
CA LYS A 18 -7.89 12.60 5.80
C LYS A 18 -6.60 11.98 6.35
N GLY A 19 -5.45 12.45 5.86
CA GLY A 19 -4.14 11.98 6.29
C GLY A 19 -3.63 10.75 5.53
N ARG A 20 -2.78 9.95 6.18
CA ARG A 20 -2.09 8.81 5.58
C ARG A 20 -3.04 7.61 5.48
N TYR A 21 -3.44 7.27 4.25
CA TYR A 21 -4.38 6.16 4.01
C TYR A 21 -3.71 4.78 4.09
N LEU A 22 -2.41 4.69 3.75
CA LEU A 22 -1.60 3.47 3.85
C LEU A 22 -0.44 3.69 4.82
N GLU A 23 -0.42 2.92 5.91
CA GLU A 23 0.64 3.00 6.93
C GLU A 23 1.89 2.20 6.56
N GLY A 24 1.73 1.05 5.91
CA GLY A 24 2.85 0.20 5.50
C GLY A 24 2.41 -0.93 4.57
N VAL A 25 3.37 -1.45 3.80
CA VAL A 25 3.18 -2.57 2.88
C VAL A 25 4.19 -3.65 3.24
N THR A 26 3.73 -4.88 3.44
CA THR A 26 4.59 -6.04 3.74
C THR A 26 4.18 -7.20 2.85
N ILE A 27 5.15 -7.84 2.19
CA ILE A 27 4.92 -9.05 1.40
C ILE A 27 5.56 -10.23 2.12
N SER A 28 4.81 -11.32 2.27
CA SER A 28 5.28 -12.58 2.82
C SER A 28 4.80 -13.75 1.96
N ALA A 29 5.58 -14.82 1.93
CA ALA A 29 5.08 -16.13 1.50
C ALA A 29 4.38 -16.82 2.68
N THR A 30 3.63 -17.89 2.40
CA THR A 30 2.76 -18.58 3.36
C THR A 30 3.44 -18.93 4.69
N MET A 31 4.74 -19.22 4.67
CA MET A 31 5.53 -19.58 5.86
C MET A 31 6.89 -18.87 5.88
N SER A 32 6.98 -17.65 5.33
CA SER A 32 8.21 -16.85 5.38
C SER A 32 8.03 -15.61 6.26
N PRO A 33 9.12 -15.09 6.84
CA PRO A 33 9.08 -13.74 7.39
C PRO A 33 8.68 -12.73 6.30
N GLY A 34 8.01 -11.67 6.73
CA GLY A 34 7.56 -10.60 5.83
C GLY A 34 8.68 -9.61 5.50
N VAL A 35 8.74 -9.20 4.24
CA VAL A 35 9.62 -8.12 3.77
C VAL A 35 8.81 -6.83 3.72
N ARG A 36 9.24 -5.83 4.51
CA ARG A 36 8.64 -4.49 4.47
C ARG A 36 9.07 -3.77 3.20
N ILE A 37 8.11 -3.13 2.57
CA ILE A 37 8.29 -2.39 1.33
C ILE A 37 7.95 -0.94 1.63
N ASP A 38 8.75 -0.02 1.10
CA ASP A 38 8.49 1.40 1.24
C ASP A 38 7.23 1.79 0.44
N PRO A 39 6.17 2.30 1.09
CA PRO A 39 4.97 2.77 0.40
C PRO A 39 5.13 4.18 -0.19
N SER A 40 6.22 4.90 0.06
CA SER A 40 6.45 6.28 -0.42
C SER A 40 6.17 6.51 -1.91
N PRO A 41 6.61 5.65 -2.86
CA PRO A 41 6.37 5.89 -4.29
C PRO A 41 4.90 5.76 -4.72
N TYR A 42 4.02 5.18 -3.90
CA TYR A 42 2.58 5.06 -4.16
C TYR A 42 1.74 6.09 -3.40
N LEU A 43 2.37 6.84 -2.49
CA LEU A 43 1.71 7.86 -1.65
C LEU A 43 1.81 9.27 -2.24
N SER A 44 2.64 9.50 -3.28
CA SER A 44 2.97 10.82 -3.82
C SER A 44 1.87 11.44 -4.72
N GLY A 45 0.60 11.13 -4.44
CA GLY A 45 -0.57 11.72 -5.09
C GLY A 45 -1.28 12.71 -4.17
N VAL A 46 -0.56 13.78 -3.79
CA VAL A 46 -1.08 15.11 -3.44
C VAL A 46 -0.16 16.12 -4.11
#